data_AF-A0A838A0R1-F1
#
_entry.id   AF-A0A838A0R1-F1
#
_cell.length_a   1.000
_cell.length_b   1.000
_cell.length_c   1.000
_cell.angle_alpha   90.00
_cell.angle_beta   90.00
_cell.angle_gamma   90.00
#
_symmetry.space_group_name_H-M   'P 1'
#
loop_
_entity.id
_entity.type
_entity.pdbx_description
1 polymer ?
#
loop_
_entity_poly.entity_id
_entity_poly.type
_entity_poly.pdbx_seq_one_letter_code
_entity_poly.pdbx_strand_id
1 'polypeptide(L)'
;MGSLGPEHGDVGHAHVTTDSRISGIMGDVVQQPSQPGEDPREADPPRGPGERPAGDHARHEPDDTRPGDRQSGVTRSEDSLSGDSLQPFTPADAAPAGPAPPGTGWQDGTDPGAALDPEQLRQFQQFQQFQQFQRFQELQRQKGAEAPQHGTDVPPPPVPYGYYPYPPRPPLWRRLLNKFVRRLVYVAVAIVGLIIAANLAFDYLFGSSDDGDRPAEETGGGTYETNQILSTSPQESVRMVYQTIAQGRADLACASFADDIQPRFARNMGAADCRAAVESLHQEVTSRNNYAEPTFPQDMEPAPEADTVRVSSCEMQVRDGPELGLFTVSRVEQGQWLITDHDPEPDPCPGAGSGG
;
A
#
# COMPACT_ATOMS: atom_id res chain seq x y z
N MET A 1 37.08 55.75 25.45
CA MET A 1 35.78 56.33 25.84
C MET A 1 35.20 57.01 24.62
N GLY A 2 34.21 56.40 23.98
CA GLY A 2 33.50 56.89 22.79
C GLY A 2 32.30 55.98 22.57
N SER A 3 31.13 56.53 22.83
CA SER A 3 29.81 55.88 22.82
C SER A 3 29.03 56.33 21.57
N LEU A 4 27.84 55.74 21.36
CA LEU A 4 26.81 55.96 20.31
C LEU A 4 26.97 55.02 19.10
N GLY A 5 25.99 54.22 18.65
CA GLY A 5 24.59 53.96 19.02
C GLY A 5 24.00 52.99 17.97
N PRO A 6 22.86 52.30 18.24
CA PRO A 6 22.32 51.27 17.35
C PRO A 6 21.29 51.82 16.35
N GLU A 7 21.35 51.37 15.09
CA GLU A 7 20.33 51.63 14.07
C GLU A 7 19.16 50.65 14.18
N HIS A 8 17.95 51.19 14.32
CA HIS A 8 16.68 50.47 14.23
C HIS A 8 16.23 50.42 12.76
N GLY A 9 16.04 49.21 12.24
CA GLY A 9 15.41 48.97 10.94
C GLY A 9 13.89 49.02 11.02
N ASP A 10 13.30 49.82 10.16
CA ASP A 10 11.88 50.09 9.96
C ASP A 10 11.20 48.94 9.19
N VAL A 11 10.04 48.46 9.67
CA VAL A 11 9.25 47.38 9.03
C VAL A 11 8.02 48.01 8.40
N GLY A 12 8.04 48.11 7.07
CA GLY A 12 6.90 48.58 6.28
C GLY A 12 5.76 47.56 6.25
N HIS A 13 4.62 47.93 6.82
CA HIS A 13 3.34 47.25 6.63
C HIS A 13 2.68 47.71 5.32
N ALA A 14 2.56 46.81 4.36
CA ALA A 14 1.72 47.01 3.17
C ALA A 14 0.27 46.57 3.47
N HIS A 15 -0.66 47.52 3.35
CA HIS A 15 -2.10 47.26 3.34
C HIS A 15 -2.52 46.70 1.98
N VAL A 16 -3.16 45.53 1.98
CA VAL A 16 -3.87 44.97 0.81
C VAL A 16 -5.35 45.37 0.92
N THR A 17 -5.79 46.25 0.04
CA THR A 17 -7.22 46.55 -0.20
C THR A 17 -7.74 45.67 -1.32
N THR A 18 -8.68 44.80 -1.00
CA THR A 18 -9.50 44.03 -1.94
C THR A 18 -10.68 44.89 -2.43
N ASP A 19 -10.66 45.29 -3.69
CA ASP A 19 -11.80 45.91 -4.37
C ASP A 19 -12.50 44.85 -5.23
N SER A 20 -13.77 44.59 -4.91
CA SER A 20 -14.66 43.70 -5.66
C SER A 20 -15.45 44.51 -6.67
N ARG A 21 -15.21 44.32 -7.96
CA ARG A 21 -16.13 44.78 -9.02
C ARG A 21 -16.48 43.68 -10.00
N ILE A 22 -17.74 43.29 -9.90
CA ILE A 22 -18.55 42.52 -10.83
C ILE A 22 -18.95 43.43 -12.00
N SER A 23 -18.66 42.97 -13.23
CA SER A 23 -19.31 43.27 -14.53
C SER A 23 -18.56 42.38 -15.54
N GLY A 24 -19.11 41.36 -16.19
CA GLY A 24 -20.34 41.34 -16.95
C GLY A 24 -20.13 42.12 -18.25
N ILE A 25 -19.87 41.44 -19.39
CA ILE A 25 -20.26 41.82 -20.76
C ILE A 25 -19.87 40.71 -21.76
N MET A 26 -20.82 40.47 -22.68
CA MET A 26 -20.83 39.58 -23.83
C MET A 26 -19.80 39.95 -24.91
N GLY A 27 -19.51 38.99 -25.80
CA GLY A 27 -19.48 39.29 -27.23
C GLY A 27 -18.17 39.00 -27.96
N ASP A 28 -18.23 37.92 -28.75
CA ASP A 28 -17.90 37.89 -30.17
C ASP A 28 -16.44 37.95 -30.68
N VAL A 29 -16.20 36.97 -31.57
CA VAL A 29 -15.61 37.09 -32.90
C VAL A 29 -14.08 37.05 -33.04
N VAL A 30 -13.64 35.92 -33.62
CA VAL A 30 -12.74 35.76 -34.78
C VAL A 30 -11.45 36.60 -34.80
N GLN A 31 -10.27 35.94 -34.81
CA GLN A 31 -9.38 35.86 -35.98
C GLN A 31 -8.06 35.15 -35.60
N GLN A 32 -7.78 34.04 -36.29
CA GLN A 32 -6.42 33.55 -36.53
C GLN A 32 -6.00 34.10 -37.90
N PRO A 33 -4.76 34.60 -38.05
CA PRO A 33 -3.88 33.95 -39.02
C PRO A 33 -2.40 33.91 -38.60
N SER A 34 -1.81 32.74 -38.82
CA SER A 34 -0.56 32.44 -39.53
C SER A 34 0.50 33.54 -39.70
N GLN A 35 1.76 33.25 -39.35
CA GLN A 35 2.85 32.92 -40.31
C GLN A 35 4.25 32.90 -39.64
N PRO A 36 5.23 32.23 -40.27
CA PRO A 36 6.48 31.75 -39.70
C PRO A 36 7.65 32.73 -39.91
N GLY A 37 8.72 32.55 -39.15
CA GLY A 37 9.97 33.29 -39.32
C GLY A 37 11.17 32.35 -39.22
N GLU A 38 11.96 32.35 -40.28
CA GLU A 38 13.11 31.50 -40.57
C GLU A 38 14.39 31.88 -39.78
N ASP A 39 15.27 30.88 -39.68
CA ASP A 39 16.72 30.86 -39.37
C ASP A 39 17.54 32.04 -39.95
N PRO A 40 18.73 32.41 -39.40
CA PRO A 40 19.94 31.62 -39.69
C PRO A 40 21.15 31.68 -38.69
N ARG A 41 21.83 30.53 -38.58
CA ARG A 41 23.29 30.27 -38.73
C ARG A 41 24.36 30.90 -37.79
N GLU A 42 25.30 30.00 -37.48
CA GLU A 42 26.77 30.17 -37.38
C GLU A 42 27.39 30.96 -36.22
N ALA A 43 28.15 30.26 -35.36
CA ALA A 43 29.62 30.18 -35.49
C ALA A 43 30.28 29.32 -34.37
N ASP A 44 30.84 28.18 -34.75
CA ASP A 44 32.04 27.57 -34.11
C ASP A 44 33.28 28.32 -34.65
N PRO A 45 34.37 28.57 -33.89
CA PRO A 45 35.47 27.58 -33.72
C PRO A 45 36.41 27.87 -32.48
N PRO A 46 37.67 27.38 -32.35
CA PRO A 46 38.39 26.24 -32.96
C PRO A 46 39.00 25.24 -31.94
N ARG A 47 39.31 24.03 -32.45
CA ARG A 47 40.31 23.11 -31.87
C ARG A 47 41.73 23.64 -32.07
N GLY A 48 42.55 23.58 -31.02
CA GLY A 48 44.01 23.75 -31.06
C GLY A 48 44.75 22.52 -30.50
N PRO A 49 45.98 22.23 -30.95
CA PRO A 49 46.69 20.97 -30.72
C PRO A 49 47.81 21.03 -29.65
N GLY A 50 48.26 19.84 -29.20
CA GLY A 50 49.52 19.63 -28.45
C GLY A 50 49.35 19.75 -26.93
N GLU A 51 49.99 18.98 -26.05
CA GLU A 51 51.23 18.18 -26.09
C GLU A 51 51.20 17.13 -24.96
N ARG A 52 51.89 16.00 -25.16
CA ARG A 52 52.32 15.06 -24.11
C ARG A 52 53.60 15.62 -23.43
N PRO A 53 53.85 15.33 -22.15
CA PRO A 53 54.81 14.27 -21.79
C PRO A 53 54.36 13.45 -20.54
N ALA A 54 54.54 12.13 -20.51
CA ALA A 54 55.66 11.37 -19.95
C ALA A 54 55.81 11.45 -18.41
N GLY A 55 55.76 10.29 -17.75
CA GLY A 55 55.94 10.06 -16.31
C GLY A 55 55.20 8.78 -15.90
N ASP A 56 55.70 7.59 -16.23
CA ASP A 56 56.54 6.78 -15.33
C ASP A 56 56.06 6.78 -13.88
N HIS A 57 55.34 5.75 -13.43
CA HIS A 57 55.56 5.15 -12.10
C HIS A 57 54.98 3.71 -12.03
N ALA A 58 55.92 2.80 -11.79
CA ALA A 58 55.84 1.63 -10.91
C ALA A 58 54.80 0.52 -11.19
N ARG A 59 55.36 -0.54 -11.78
CA ARG A 59 54.97 -1.95 -11.59
C ARG A 59 54.65 -2.25 -10.12
N HIS A 60 53.55 -2.96 -9.87
CA HIS A 60 53.42 -3.83 -8.72
C HIS A 60 52.96 -5.21 -9.21
N GLU A 61 53.82 -6.20 -9.00
CA GLU A 61 53.56 -7.62 -9.18
C GLU A 61 52.49 -8.10 -8.18
N PRO A 62 51.61 -9.04 -8.55
CA PRO A 62 51.05 -9.97 -7.59
C PRO A 62 51.87 -11.27 -7.59
N ASP A 63 52.55 -11.50 -6.48
CA ASP A 63 53.22 -12.76 -6.14
C ASP A 63 52.19 -13.80 -5.67
N ASP A 64 52.47 -15.03 -6.05
CA ASP A 64 51.67 -16.24 -5.92
C ASP A 64 52.17 -16.99 -4.68
N THR A 65 51.38 -17.22 -3.62
CA THR A 65 51.68 -18.32 -2.69
C THR A 65 50.50 -18.73 -1.79
N ARG A 66 49.88 -19.84 -2.20
CA ARG A 66 49.56 -21.10 -1.47
C ARG A 66 49.04 -21.11 0.00
N PRO A 67 48.30 -22.18 0.37
CA PRO A 67 47.50 -22.33 1.58
C PRO A 67 48.29 -22.95 2.76
N GLY A 68 47.75 -22.78 3.97
CA GLY A 68 48.26 -23.46 5.17
C GLY A 68 47.29 -23.42 6.34
N ASP A 69 47.01 -24.62 6.84
CA ASP A 69 46.18 -25.02 7.98
C ASP A 69 46.54 -24.39 9.35
N ARG A 70 45.54 -24.31 10.26
CA ARG A 70 45.50 -24.84 11.65
C ARG A 70 44.59 -23.99 12.56
N GLN A 71 43.44 -24.55 12.99
CA GLN A 71 43.18 -25.26 14.27
C GLN A 71 43.04 -24.37 15.51
N SER A 72 41.83 -24.41 16.09
CA SER A 72 41.45 -24.52 17.53
C SER A 72 40.04 -23.92 17.67
N GLY A 73 38.99 -24.58 18.11
CA GLY A 73 38.89 -25.62 19.13
C GLY A 73 37.95 -25.10 20.21
N VAL A 74 36.64 -25.31 20.08
CA VAL A 74 35.70 -25.28 21.22
C VAL A 74 34.72 -26.43 21.07
N THR A 75 34.83 -27.31 22.04
CA THR A 75 34.01 -28.49 22.29
C THR A 75 32.61 -28.09 22.74
N ARG A 76 31.58 -28.73 22.20
CA ARG A 76 30.31 -28.89 22.93
C ARG A 76 29.78 -30.30 22.70
N SER A 77 29.82 -31.04 23.81
CA SER A 77 29.23 -32.35 24.10
C SER A 77 27.89 -32.53 23.39
N GLU A 78 27.68 -33.61 22.64
CA GLU A 78 27.34 -34.95 23.16
C GLU A 78 26.16 -34.92 24.11
N ASP A 79 24.95 -35.10 23.56
CA ASP A 79 23.94 -35.94 24.18
C ASP A 79 23.35 -36.86 23.10
N SER A 80 23.75 -38.12 23.21
CA SER A 80 23.21 -39.26 22.49
C SER A 80 21.89 -39.66 23.13
N LEU A 81 20.83 -39.77 22.34
CA LEU A 81 19.80 -40.78 22.58
C LEU A 81 19.59 -41.58 21.29
N SER A 82 19.98 -42.84 21.40
CA SER A 82 19.91 -43.90 20.41
C SER A 82 18.50 -44.46 20.27
N GLY A 83 18.27 -45.12 19.13
CA GLY A 83 17.16 -46.03 18.88
C GLY A 83 16.18 -45.46 17.85
N ASP A 84 15.75 -46.17 16.82
CA ASP A 84 15.85 -47.57 16.53
C ASP A 84 15.30 -47.77 15.10
N SER A 85 15.86 -48.75 14.39
CA SER A 85 15.25 -49.52 13.30
C SER A 85 14.67 -48.82 12.05
N LEU A 86 15.42 -49.02 10.97
CA LEU A 86 14.95 -49.09 9.58
C LEU A 86 13.84 -50.16 9.43
N GLN A 87 12.70 -49.78 8.85
CA GLN A 87 11.88 -50.67 8.02
C GLN A 87 11.40 -49.93 6.76
N PRO A 88 11.55 -50.53 5.57
CA PRO A 88 10.93 -50.02 4.35
C PRO A 88 9.46 -50.44 4.30
N PHE A 89 8.53 -49.48 4.37
CA PHE A 89 7.12 -49.74 4.06
C PHE A 89 6.93 -49.85 2.56
N THR A 90 6.53 -51.04 2.12
CA THR A 90 5.89 -51.28 0.84
C THR A 90 4.39 -50.98 0.99
N PRO A 91 3.75 -50.25 0.07
CA PRO A 91 2.30 -50.23 -0.02
C PRO A 91 1.88 -51.28 -1.04
N ALA A 92 1.48 -52.45 -0.55
CA ALA A 92 0.63 -53.37 -1.27
C ALA A 92 -0.61 -53.60 -0.39
N ASP A 93 -1.65 -52.80 -0.62
CA ASP A 93 -3.02 -53.31 -0.47
C ASP A 93 -3.98 -52.53 -1.36
N ALA A 94 -4.84 -53.32 -2.00
CA ALA A 94 -5.69 -53.00 -3.12
C ALA A 94 -6.88 -52.09 -2.74
N ALA A 95 -7.14 -51.09 -3.58
CA ALA A 95 -8.46 -50.48 -3.75
C ALA A 95 -9.03 -50.90 -5.12
N PRO A 96 -10.35 -51.15 -5.22
CA PRO A 96 -10.96 -51.72 -6.43
C PRO A 96 -10.96 -50.74 -7.61
N ALA A 97 -10.61 -51.28 -8.78
CA ALA A 97 -10.63 -50.57 -10.05
C ALA A 97 -12.04 -50.05 -10.40
N GLY A 98 -12.19 -48.73 -10.42
CA GLY A 98 -13.29 -48.07 -11.10
C GLY A 98 -13.09 -48.04 -12.62
N PRO A 99 -14.16 -47.96 -13.43
CA PRO A 99 -14.08 -47.97 -14.89
C PRO A 99 -13.37 -46.72 -15.42
N ALA A 100 -12.43 -46.96 -16.35
CA ALA A 100 -11.64 -45.93 -17.01
C ALA A 100 -12.50 -44.96 -17.85
N PRO A 101 -12.23 -43.64 -17.83
CA PRO A 101 -12.80 -42.72 -18.79
C PRO A 101 -12.18 -42.93 -20.19
N PRO A 102 -12.94 -42.70 -21.28
CA PRO A 102 -12.45 -42.85 -22.64
C PRO A 102 -11.38 -41.80 -22.95
N GLY A 103 -10.31 -42.25 -23.59
CA GLY A 103 -9.11 -41.47 -23.86
C GLY A 103 -9.36 -40.27 -24.77
N THR A 104 -8.85 -39.12 -24.33
CA THR A 104 -8.58 -37.96 -25.18
C THR A 104 -7.07 -37.87 -25.33
N GLY A 105 -6.60 -37.89 -26.57
CA GLY A 105 -5.19 -37.95 -26.91
C GLY A 105 -4.38 -36.77 -26.36
N TRP A 106 -3.23 -37.08 -25.78
CA TRP A 106 -2.21 -36.10 -25.45
C TRP A 106 -1.20 -36.05 -26.58
N GLN A 107 -1.32 -35.02 -27.41
CA GLN A 107 -0.27 -34.53 -28.29
C GLN A 107 0.50 -33.43 -27.57
N ASP A 108 1.82 -33.57 -27.64
CA ASP A 108 2.89 -32.57 -27.56
C ASP A 108 2.93 -31.53 -26.43
N GLY A 109 4.00 -31.66 -25.64
CA GLY A 109 4.91 -30.56 -25.29
C GLY A 109 4.30 -29.34 -24.62
N THR A 110 4.14 -29.35 -23.30
CA THR A 110 4.03 -28.11 -22.53
C THR A 110 4.74 -28.25 -21.18
N ASP A 111 5.56 -27.24 -20.90
CA ASP A 111 6.41 -26.94 -19.76
C ASP A 111 5.85 -27.36 -18.37
N PRO A 112 6.60 -28.05 -17.49
CA PRO A 112 6.15 -28.39 -16.13
C PRO A 112 6.06 -27.20 -15.14
N GLY A 113 6.09 -25.96 -15.63
CA GLY A 113 5.99 -24.73 -14.84
C GLY A 113 4.68 -23.96 -15.01
N ALA A 114 3.63 -24.54 -15.58
CA ALA A 114 2.34 -23.87 -15.73
C ALA A 114 1.79 -23.47 -14.35
N ALA A 115 1.92 -22.18 -14.03
CA ALA A 115 1.38 -21.56 -12.84
C ALA A 115 -0.09 -21.99 -12.68
N LEU A 116 -0.38 -22.65 -11.56
CA LEU A 116 -1.75 -22.99 -11.16
C LEU A 116 -2.62 -21.74 -11.32
N ASP A 117 -3.66 -21.87 -12.14
CA ASP A 117 -4.60 -20.79 -12.44
C ASP A 117 -5.08 -20.17 -11.11
N PRO A 118 -4.96 -18.84 -10.91
CA PRO A 118 -5.35 -18.18 -9.66
C PRO A 118 -6.80 -18.47 -9.24
N GLU A 119 -7.68 -18.78 -10.19
CA GLU A 119 -9.05 -19.25 -9.92
C GLU A 119 -9.08 -20.62 -9.21
N GLN A 120 -8.18 -21.52 -9.60
CA GLN A 120 -8.06 -22.86 -9.01
C GLN A 120 -7.48 -22.79 -7.59
N LEU A 121 -6.53 -21.87 -7.35
CA LEU A 121 -6.02 -21.56 -6.01
C LEU A 121 -7.13 -20.99 -5.10
N ARG A 122 -7.98 -20.09 -5.60
CA ARG A 122 -9.14 -19.57 -4.85
C ARG A 122 -10.14 -20.67 -4.49
N GLN A 123 -10.46 -21.56 -5.43
CA GLN A 123 -11.36 -22.69 -5.16
C GLN A 123 -10.78 -23.60 -4.08
N PHE A 124 -9.47 -23.84 -4.11
CA PHE A 124 -8.81 -24.63 -3.06
C PHE A 124 -8.88 -23.94 -1.69
N GLN A 125 -8.72 -22.61 -1.66
CA GLN A 125 -8.82 -21.82 -0.42
C GLN A 125 -10.24 -21.83 0.17
N GLN A 126 -11.27 -21.74 -0.68
CA GLN A 126 -12.67 -21.89 -0.25
C GLN A 126 -12.95 -23.29 0.30
N PHE A 127 -12.37 -24.33 -0.31
CA PHE A 127 -12.53 -25.70 0.18
C PHE A 127 -11.91 -25.90 1.57
N GLN A 128 -10.76 -25.26 1.85
CA GLN A 128 -10.16 -25.29 3.20
C GLN A 128 -11.05 -24.62 4.26
N GLN A 129 -11.70 -23.50 3.93
CA GLN A 129 -12.64 -22.84 4.85
C GLN A 129 -13.85 -23.75 5.18
N PHE A 130 -14.34 -24.49 4.19
CA PHE A 130 -15.45 -25.42 4.40
C PHE A 130 -15.06 -26.58 5.33
N GLN A 131 -13.84 -27.12 5.20
CA GLN A 131 -13.36 -28.17 6.13
C GLN A 131 -13.22 -27.65 7.56
N GLN A 132 -12.75 -26.42 7.75
CA GLN A 132 -12.70 -25.80 9.08
C GLN A 132 -14.10 -25.65 9.70
N PHE A 133 -15.09 -25.28 8.89
CA PHE A 133 -16.47 -25.16 9.35
C PHE A 133 -17.08 -26.51 9.78
N GLN A 134 -16.82 -27.59 9.06
CA GLN A 134 -17.27 -28.92 9.49
C GLN A 134 -16.62 -29.35 10.81
N ARG A 135 -15.30 -29.14 10.97
CA ARG A 135 -14.59 -29.45 12.21
C ARG A 135 -15.14 -28.63 13.40
N PHE A 136 -15.56 -27.38 13.15
CA PHE A 136 -16.23 -26.55 14.16
C PHE A 136 -17.63 -27.07 14.53
N GLN A 137 -18.43 -27.51 13.55
CA GLN A 137 -19.73 -28.12 13.83
C GLN A 137 -19.61 -29.41 14.64
N GLU A 138 -18.61 -30.24 14.35
CA GLU A 138 -18.34 -31.47 15.12
C GLU A 138 -17.96 -31.15 16.57
N LEU A 139 -17.09 -30.15 16.79
CA LEU A 139 -16.75 -29.64 18.12
C LEU A 139 -17.96 -29.09 18.87
N GLN A 140 -18.88 -28.40 18.18
CA GLN A 140 -20.14 -27.96 18.80
C GLN A 140 -21.08 -29.13 19.13
N ARG A 141 -21.17 -30.16 18.28
CA ARG A 141 -21.94 -31.37 18.61
C ARG A 141 -21.36 -32.11 19.81
N GLN A 142 -20.04 -32.19 19.93
CA GLN A 142 -19.40 -32.81 21.10
C GLN A 142 -19.64 -31.98 22.37
N LYS A 143 -19.43 -30.66 22.32
CA LYS A 143 -19.71 -29.77 23.46
C LYS A 143 -21.20 -29.71 23.85
N GLY A 144 -22.11 -29.84 22.88
CA GLY A 144 -23.55 -29.88 23.12
C GLY A 144 -24.07 -31.24 23.61
N ALA A 145 -23.34 -32.33 23.36
CA ALA A 145 -23.67 -33.67 23.85
C ALA A 145 -23.24 -33.90 25.32
N GLU A 146 -22.44 -33.00 25.89
CA GLU A 146 -21.96 -33.05 27.28
C GLU A 146 -22.73 -32.10 28.21
N ALA A 147 -23.95 -31.70 27.83
CA ALA A 147 -24.92 -31.27 28.84
C ALA A 147 -25.38 -32.53 29.59
N PRO A 148 -25.24 -32.60 30.92
CA PRO A 148 -25.67 -33.77 31.67
C PRO A 148 -27.18 -33.92 31.55
N GLN A 149 -27.62 -34.79 30.64
CA GLN A 149 -28.95 -35.36 30.74
C GLN A 149 -28.95 -36.19 32.01
N HIS A 150 -29.50 -35.60 33.06
CA HIS A 150 -29.84 -36.33 34.27
C HIS A 150 -30.91 -37.35 33.87
N GLY A 151 -30.44 -38.56 33.57
CA GLY A 151 -31.27 -39.71 33.26
C GLY A 151 -32.18 -40.01 34.44
N THR A 152 -33.47 -39.82 34.22
CA THR A 152 -34.50 -40.57 34.93
C THR A 152 -35.35 -41.25 33.87
N ASP A 153 -34.94 -42.48 33.53
CA ASP A 153 -35.76 -43.46 32.84
C ASP A 153 -36.98 -43.79 33.70
N VAL A 154 -38.08 -43.05 33.49
CA VAL A 154 -39.42 -43.48 33.90
C VAL A 154 -40.37 -43.20 32.73
N PRO A 155 -40.99 -44.23 32.13
CA PRO A 155 -41.98 -44.02 31.07
C PRO A 155 -43.19 -43.27 31.63
N PRO A 156 -43.65 -42.17 30.99
CA PRO A 156 -44.81 -41.43 31.46
C PRO A 156 -46.10 -42.25 31.27
N PRO A 157 -47.02 -42.25 32.24
CA PRO A 157 -48.31 -42.92 32.10
C PRO A 157 -49.19 -42.21 31.05
N PRO A 158 -50.10 -42.94 30.38
CA PRO A 158 -51.02 -42.38 29.40
C PRO A 158 -51.97 -41.40 30.07
N VAL A 159 -51.89 -40.12 29.69
CA VAL A 159 -52.84 -39.10 30.13
C VAL A 159 -54.17 -39.24 29.37
N PRO A 160 -55.32 -39.28 30.06
CA PRO A 160 -56.62 -39.39 29.44
C PRO A 160 -57.03 -38.06 28.78
N TYR A 161 -57.60 -38.16 27.59
CA TYR A 161 -58.17 -37.07 26.81
C TYR A 161 -59.11 -36.18 27.64
N GLY A 162 -58.75 -34.92 27.83
CA GLY A 162 -59.62 -33.95 28.49
C GLY A 162 -58.99 -32.57 28.58
N TYR A 163 -59.68 -31.59 27.99
CA TYR A 163 -59.47 -30.13 28.11
C TYR A 163 -58.24 -29.54 27.41
N TYR A 164 -58.46 -29.04 26.19
CA TYR A 164 -57.70 -27.90 25.68
C TYR A 164 -58.19 -26.61 26.36
N PRO A 165 -57.37 -25.94 27.18
CA PRO A 165 -57.73 -24.63 27.71
C PRO A 165 -57.75 -23.61 26.56
N TYR A 166 -58.86 -22.88 26.43
CA TYR A 166 -58.95 -21.77 25.49
C TYR A 166 -57.82 -20.75 25.75
N PRO A 167 -57.16 -20.24 24.70
CA PRO A 167 -56.08 -19.28 24.87
C PRO A 167 -56.62 -18.00 25.52
N PRO A 168 -55.93 -17.46 26.54
CA PRO A 168 -56.37 -16.27 27.26
C PRO A 168 -56.45 -15.06 26.31
N ARG A 169 -57.58 -14.33 26.38
CA ARG A 169 -57.77 -13.10 25.60
C ARG A 169 -56.70 -12.08 25.99
N PRO A 170 -56.02 -11.44 25.02
CA PRO A 170 -54.97 -10.49 25.35
C PRO A 170 -55.56 -9.30 26.12
N PRO A 171 -54.87 -8.85 27.17
CA PRO A 171 -55.38 -7.80 28.05
C PRO A 171 -55.42 -6.44 27.33
N LEU A 172 -56.44 -5.62 27.64
CA LEU A 172 -56.81 -4.40 26.91
C LEU A 172 -55.68 -3.36 26.78
N TRP A 173 -54.73 -3.31 27.71
CA TRP A 173 -53.57 -2.40 27.66
C TRP A 173 -52.69 -2.63 26.42
N ARG A 174 -52.62 -3.86 25.92
CA ARG A 174 -51.86 -4.22 24.71
C ARG A 174 -52.42 -3.58 23.45
N ARG A 175 -53.73 -3.27 23.41
CA ARG A 175 -54.36 -2.53 22.30
C ARG A 175 -54.09 -1.02 22.35
N LEU A 176 -53.96 -0.44 23.55
CA LEU A 176 -53.54 0.96 23.69
C LEU A 176 -52.05 1.14 23.34
N LEU A 177 -51.20 0.20 23.75
CA LEU A 177 -49.76 0.24 23.49
C LEU A 177 -49.46 0.25 21.98
N ASN A 178 -50.17 -0.56 21.19
CA ASN A 178 -49.99 -0.61 19.73
C ASN A 178 -50.30 0.72 19.02
N LYS A 179 -51.17 1.57 19.56
CA LYS A 179 -51.43 2.91 18.98
C LYS A 179 -50.27 3.87 19.21
N PHE A 180 -49.63 3.81 20.38
CA PHE A 180 -48.46 4.63 20.68
C PHE A 180 -47.22 4.15 19.93
N VAL A 181 -46.98 2.84 19.89
CA VAL A 181 -45.87 2.26 19.12
C VAL A 181 -45.99 2.61 17.64
N ARG A 182 -47.18 2.48 17.06
CA ARG A 182 -47.39 2.84 15.64
C ARG A 182 -47.13 4.33 15.37
N ARG A 183 -47.47 5.23 16.30
CA ARG A 183 -47.12 6.66 16.18
C ARG A 183 -45.61 6.90 16.29
N LEU A 184 -44.93 6.23 17.22
CA LEU A 184 -43.47 6.34 17.35
C LEU A 184 -42.74 5.85 16.11
N VAL A 185 -43.20 4.76 15.49
CA VAL A 185 -42.62 4.26 14.23
C VAL A 185 -42.76 5.29 13.10
N TYR A 186 -43.93 5.92 12.94
CA TYR A 186 -44.09 6.97 11.91
C TYR A 186 -43.21 8.20 12.18
N VAL A 187 -43.05 8.60 13.44
CA VAL A 187 -42.15 9.69 13.82
C VAL A 187 -40.69 9.33 13.53
N ALA A 188 -40.26 8.13 13.87
CA ALA A 188 -38.91 7.65 13.58
C ALA A 188 -38.62 7.63 12.06
N VAL A 189 -39.54 7.10 11.25
CA VAL A 189 -39.40 7.09 9.78
C VAL A 189 -39.35 8.52 9.21
N ALA A 190 -40.16 9.44 9.74
CA ALA A 190 -40.13 10.83 9.32
C ALA A 190 -38.79 11.53 9.66
N ILE A 191 -38.23 11.26 10.85
CA ILE A 191 -36.92 11.78 11.25
C ILE A 191 -35.81 11.23 10.36
N VAL A 192 -35.80 9.92 10.10
CA VAL A 192 -34.82 9.28 9.19
C VAL A 192 -34.91 9.87 7.79
N GLY A 193 -36.12 10.04 7.25
CA GLY A 193 -36.31 10.67 5.94
C GLY A 193 -35.82 12.12 5.91
N LEU A 194 -35.97 12.87 7.00
CA LEU A 194 -35.48 14.25 7.12
C LEU A 194 -33.95 14.29 7.16
N ILE A 195 -33.29 13.38 7.87
CA ILE A 195 -31.83 13.26 7.89
C ILE A 195 -31.28 12.95 6.49
N ILE A 196 -31.88 11.99 5.78
CA ILE A 196 -31.49 11.64 4.42
C ILE A 196 -31.63 12.85 3.50
N ALA A 197 -32.77 13.56 3.56
CA ALA A 197 -33.00 14.74 2.75
C ALA A 197 -32.03 15.89 3.07
N ALA A 198 -31.65 16.05 4.35
CA ALA A 198 -30.67 17.04 4.78
C ALA A 198 -29.27 16.73 4.23
N ASN A 199 -28.82 15.47 4.31
CA ASN A 199 -27.53 15.06 3.73
C ASN A 199 -27.52 15.29 2.22
N LEU A 200 -28.58 14.85 1.52
CA LEU A 200 -28.68 15.00 0.06
C LEU A 200 -28.69 16.47 -0.38
N ALA A 201 -29.33 17.35 0.40
CA ALA A 201 -29.29 18.79 0.16
C ALA A 201 -27.92 19.41 0.46
N PHE A 202 -27.21 18.88 1.46
CA PHE A 202 -25.84 19.29 1.79
C PHE A 202 -24.87 18.89 0.66
N ASP A 203 -24.93 17.63 0.20
CA ASP A 203 -24.11 17.13 -0.91
C ASP A 203 -24.35 17.92 -2.20
N TYR A 204 -25.62 18.27 -2.48
CA TYR A 204 -25.96 19.09 -3.64
C TYR A 204 -25.47 20.54 -3.53
N LEU A 205 -25.43 21.11 -2.32
CA LEU A 205 -25.03 22.50 -2.10
C LEU A 205 -23.51 22.67 -1.97
N PHE A 206 -22.80 21.63 -1.50
CA PHE A 206 -21.37 21.68 -1.20
C PHE A 206 -20.48 20.87 -2.16
N GLY A 207 -21.06 20.07 -3.06
CA GLY A 207 -20.32 19.27 -4.04
C GLY A 207 -19.63 18.08 -3.36
N SER A 208 -20.20 16.89 -3.52
CA SER A 208 -19.64 15.66 -2.95
C SER A 208 -18.35 15.26 -3.66
N SER A 209 -17.23 15.25 -2.93
CA SER A 209 -16.11 14.37 -3.22
C SER A 209 -16.59 12.94 -2.94
N ASP A 210 -16.68 12.12 -3.99
CA ASP A 210 -17.03 10.70 -3.87
C ASP A 210 -15.90 9.93 -3.18
N ASP A 211 -16.00 9.70 -1.88
CA ASP A 211 -15.27 8.62 -1.19
C ASP A 211 -16.28 7.70 -0.51
N GLY A 212 -16.34 6.48 -1.04
CA GLY A 212 -17.37 5.49 -0.75
C GLY A 212 -17.14 4.76 0.57
N ASP A 213 -18.11 4.92 1.48
CA ASP A 213 -18.44 4.09 2.63
C ASP A 213 -17.92 2.64 2.56
N ARG A 214 -16.84 2.32 3.29
CA ARG A 214 -16.61 0.96 3.82
C ARG A 214 -15.98 0.98 5.22
N PRO A 215 -16.59 0.31 6.22
CA PRO A 215 -16.28 0.54 7.63
C PRO A 215 -15.00 -0.18 8.07
N ALA A 216 -13.94 0.61 8.28
CA ALA A 216 -13.01 0.52 9.42
C ALA A 216 -12.50 1.94 9.81
N GLU A 217 -13.22 2.97 9.36
CA GLU A 217 -12.90 4.40 9.42
C GLU A 217 -13.19 5.03 10.80
N GLU A 218 -13.59 4.24 11.81
CA GLU A 218 -14.09 4.77 13.10
C GLU A 218 -13.10 4.65 14.27
N THR A 219 -11.82 4.34 14.05
CA THR A 219 -10.83 4.29 15.15
C THR A 219 -9.42 4.72 14.74
N GLY A 220 -9.29 5.92 14.18
CA GLY A 220 -7.99 6.56 14.00
C GLY A 220 -8.15 8.05 13.79
N GLY A 221 -8.27 8.82 14.87
CA GLY A 221 -8.41 10.28 14.81
C GLY A 221 -7.07 10.96 14.55
N GLY A 222 -6.57 10.86 13.32
CA GLY A 222 -5.45 11.64 12.80
C GLY A 222 -5.86 12.22 11.44
N THR A 223 -5.29 13.36 11.03
CA THR A 223 -5.62 14.08 9.78
C THR A 223 -5.17 13.36 8.49
N TYR A 224 -4.85 12.07 8.57
CA TYR A 224 -4.34 11.26 7.47
C TYR A 224 -5.27 10.05 7.33
N GLU A 225 -5.67 9.69 6.11
CA GLU A 225 -6.59 8.58 5.87
C GLU A 225 -6.08 7.29 6.54
N THR A 226 -6.73 6.90 7.64
CA THR A 226 -6.19 6.01 8.67
C THR A 226 -6.16 4.53 8.32
N ASN A 227 -6.37 4.19 7.04
CA ASN A 227 -6.25 2.82 6.53
C ASN A 227 -4.91 2.53 5.86
N GLN A 228 -4.03 3.53 5.73
CA GLN A 228 -2.73 3.34 5.09
C GLN A 228 -1.67 2.96 6.13
N ILE A 229 -1.13 1.74 6.00
CA ILE A 229 -0.01 1.29 6.83
C ILE A 229 1.25 2.01 6.35
N LEU A 230 1.54 3.17 6.96
CA LEU A 230 2.77 3.90 6.74
C LEU A 230 3.96 3.15 7.38
N SER A 231 5.15 3.34 6.79
CA SER A 231 6.36 2.66 7.24
C SER A 231 6.88 3.22 8.57
N THR A 232 7.55 2.38 9.36
CA THR A 232 8.24 2.77 10.61
C THR A 232 9.67 3.28 10.40
N SER A 233 10.17 3.32 9.16
CA SER A 233 11.45 3.97 8.84
C SER A 233 11.34 4.85 7.58
N PRO A 234 12.15 5.93 7.49
CA PRO A 234 12.06 6.87 6.38
C PRO A 234 12.53 6.26 5.05
N GLN A 235 13.58 5.43 5.06
CA GLN A 235 14.06 4.77 3.83
C GLN A 235 13.02 3.78 3.29
N GLU A 236 12.36 3.06 4.19
CA GLU A 236 11.30 2.14 3.80
C GLU A 236 10.07 2.86 3.23
N SER A 237 9.75 4.06 3.73
CA SER A 237 8.70 4.90 3.16
C SER A 237 9.01 5.26 1.69
N VAL A 238 10.25 5.66 1.40
CA VAL A 238 10.71 5.92 0.03
C VAL A 238 10.77 4.63 -0.80
N ARG A 239 11.25 3.52 -0.24
CA ARG A 239 11.30 2.22 -0.92
C ARG A 239 9.91 1.76 -1.36
N MET A 240 8.87 1.99 -0.55
CA MET A 240 7.50 1.66 -0.93
C MET A 240 7.02 2.44 -2.17
N VAL A 241 7.45 3.69 -2.36
CA VAL A 241 7.15 4.46 -3.58
C VAL A 241 7.76 3.78 -4.80
N TYR A 242 9.05 3.44 -4.75
CA TYR A 242 9.71 2.69 -5.83
C TYR A 242 9.02 1.35 -6.11
N GLN A 243 8.71 0.59 -5.06
CA GLN A 243 8.04 -0.70 -5.15
C GLN A 243 6.64 -0.60 -5.79
N THR A 244 5.85 0.41 -5.42
CA THR A 244 4.49 0.61 -5.93
C THR A 244 4.49 1.13 -7.37
N ILE A 245 5.42 2.02 -7.73
CA ILE A 245 5.65 2.43 -9.13
C ILE A 245 6.09 1.24 -9.98
N ALA A 246 7.02 0.40 -9.49
CA ALA A 246 7.43 -0.83 -10.19
C ALA A 246 6.23 -1.76 -10.49
N GLN A 247 5.20 -1.73 -9.66
CA GLN A 247 3.98 -2.53 -9.81
C GLN A 247 2.87 -1.83 -10.62
N GLY A 248 3.05 -0.56 -10.99
CA GLY A 248 2.02 0.24 -11.67
C GLY A 248 0.83 0.56 -10.76
N ARG A 249 1.06 0.65 -9.45
CA ARG A 249 0.04 0.88 -8.42
C ARG A 249 0.00 2.35 -8.03
N ALA A 250 -0.52 3.17 -8.94
CA ALA A 250 -0.63 4.61 -8.76
C ALA A 250 -1.43 5.01 -7.51
N ASP A 251 -2.46 4.24 -7.18
CA ASP A 251 -3.25 4.40 -5.95
C ASP A 251 -2.37 4.37 -4.70
N LEU A 252 -1.51 3.34 -4.58
CA LEU A 252 -0.66 3.14 -3.41
C LEU A 252 0.57 4.05 -3.40
N ALA A 253 1.13 4.34 -4.57
CA ALA A 253 2.26 5.25 -4.70
C ALA A 253 1.89 6.67 -4.27
N CYS A 254 0.77 7.20 -4.77
CA CYS A 254 0.31 8.54 -4.42
C CYS A 254 -0.10 8.66 -2.95
N ALA A 255 -0.66 7.60 -2.38
CA ALA A 255 -0.96 7.44 -0.96
C ALA A 255 0.26 7.65 -0.03
N SER A 256 1.47 7.41 -0.52
CA SER A 256 2.70 7.55 0.28
C SER A 256 3.10 9.02 0.52
N PHE A 257 2.47 9.96 -0.20
CA PHE A 257 2.68 11.40 -0.08
C PHE A 257 1.55 12.05 0.68
N ALA A 258 1.86 13.11 1.44
CA ALA A 258 0.84 14.03 1.92
C ALA A 258 0.03 14.62 0.74
N ASP A 259 -1.25 14.85 0.95
CA ASP A 259 -2.20 15.22 -0.12
C ASP A 259 -1.79 16.50 -0.88
N ASP A 260 -1.25 17.49 -0.16
CA ASP A 260 -0.77 18.74 -0.73
C ASP A 260 0.56 18.60 -1.50
N ILE A 261 1.26 17.47 -1.33
CA ILE A 261 2.54 17.15 -1.97
C ILE A 261 2.36 16.36 -3.26
N GLN A 262 1.30 15.57 -3.39
CA GLN A 262 1.02 14.80 -4.62
C GLN A 262 1.04 15.66 -5.90
N PRO A 263 0.45 16.87 -5.97
CA PRO A 263 0.55 17.72 -7.15
C PRO A 263 1.97 18.23 -7.40
N ARG A 264 2.81 18.37 -6.36
CA ARG A 264 4.22 18.77 -6.51
C ARG A 264 5.03 17.63 -7.11
N PHE A 265 4.86 16.41 -6.61
CA PHE A 265 5.46 15.22 -7.20
C PHE A 265 5.14 15.13 -8.70
N ALA A 266 3.86 15.26 -9.05
CA ALA A 266 3.41 15.25 -10.44
C ALA A 266 4.12 16.29 -11.32
N ARG A 267 4.19 17.55 -10.86
CA ARG A 267 4.86 18.64 -11.59
C ARG A 267 6.34 18.38 -11.77
N ASN A 268 7.02 17.88 -10.74
CA ASN A 268 8.46 17.58 -10.81
C ASN A 268 8.74 16.43 -11.78
N MET A 269 7.79 15.51 -11.94
CA MET A 269 7.84 14.41 -12.91
C MET A 269 7.27 14.78 -14.30
N GLY A 270 6.88 16.04 -14.52
CA GLY A 270 6.34 16.49 -15.81
C GLY A 270 4.94 15.95 -16.16
N ALA A 271 4.16 15.52 -15.17
CA ALA A 271 2.83 14.96 -15.36
C ALA A 271 1.70 15.88 -14.89
N ALA A 272 0.46 15.60 -15.32
CA ALA A 272 -0.72 16.38 -14.96
C ALA A 272 -1.16 16.21 -13.50
N ASP A 273 -1.05 14.99 -12.97
CA ASP A 273 -1.36 14.61 -11.60
C ASP A 273 -0.47 13.43 -11.15
N CYS A 274 -0.57 13.06 -9.87
CA CYS A 274 0.29 12.01 -9.31
C CYS A 274 0.06 10.65 -9.97
N ARG A 275 -1.19 10.33 -10.35
CA ARG A 275 -1.50 9.06 -11.02
C ARG A 275 -0.82 8.99 -12.39
N ALA A 276 -0.95 10.04 -13.19
CA ALA A 276 -0.29 10.14 -14.49
C ALA A 276 1.25 10.07 -14.37
N ALA A 277 1.83 10.65 -13.32
CA ALA A 277 3.26 10.53 -13.05
C ALA A 277 3.67 9.08 -12.82
N VAL A 278 2.99 8.38 -11.90
CA VAL A 278 3.30 6.98 -11.58
C VAL A 278 3.11 6.06 -12.79
N GLU A 279 2.05 6.27 -13.57
CA GLU A 279 1.80 5.50 -14.78
C GLU A 279 2.88 5.72 -15.84
N SER A 280 3.37 6.96 -16.01
CA SER A 280 4.49 7.26 -16.92
C SER A 280 5.77 6.60 -16.45
N LEU A 281 6.13 6.80 -15.18
CA LEU A 281 7.35 6.23 -14.57
C LEU A 281 7.34 4.70 -14.67
N HIS A 282 6.19 4.06 -14.45
CA HIS A 282 6.05 2.60 -14.59
C HIS A 282 6.43 2.10 -16.00
N GLN A 283 6.14 2.87 -17.05
CA GLN A 283 6.48 2.50 -18.43
C GLN A 283 8.00 2.55 -18.70
N GLU A 284 8.74 3.32 -17.90
CA GLU A 284 10.20 3.46 -18.00
C GLU A 284 10.94 2.36 -17.21
N VAL A 285 10.24 1.62 -16.35
CA VAL A 285 10.81 0.51 -15.58
C VAL A 285 11.04 -0.72 -16.45
N THR A 286 12.30 -1.11 -16.64
CA THR A 286 12.69 -2.27 -17.46
C THR A 286 12.72 -3.57 -16.66
N SER A 287 12.97 -3.50 -15.34
CA SER A 287 12.96 -4.64 -14.42
C SER A 287 12.28 -4.27 -13.11
N ARG A 288 11.05 -4.77 -12.91
CA ARG A 288 10.23 -4.47 -11.73
C ARG A 288 10.92 -4.84 -10.43
N ASN A 289 11.59 -5.99 -10.37
CA ASN A 289 12.25 -6.47 -9.16
C ASN A 289 13.46 -5.61 -8.79
N ASN A 290 14.28 -5.22 -9.77
CA ASN A 290 15.47 -4.42 -9.52
C ASN A 290 15.11 -2.97 -9.15
N TYR A 291 14.07 -2.43 -9.79
CA TYR A 291 13.59 -1.08 -9.51
C TYR A 291 12.88 -0.97 -8.16
N ALA A 292 12.14 -2.01 -7.75
CA ALA A 292 11.41 -2.04 -6.47
C ALA A 292 12.32 -2.09 -5.23
N GLU A 293 13.58 -2.46 -5.38
CA GLU A 293 14.54 -2.62 -4.27
C GLU A 293 15.80 -1.77 -4.49
N PRO A 294 15.69 -0.43 -4.42
CA PRO A 294 16.86 0.43 -4.42
C PRO A 294 17.71 0.19 -3.17
N THR A 295 19.03 0.26 -3.33
CA THR A 295 19.97 0.15 -2.20
C THR A 295 20.24 1.53 -1.63
N PHE A 296 20.14 1.66 -0.30
CA PHE A 296 20.47 2.88 0.44
C PHE A 296 21.90 2.80 0.98
N PRO A 297 22.68 3.90 0.95
CA PRO A 297 24.01 3.90 1.54
C PRO A 297 23.92 3.93 3.07
N GLN A 298 24.93 3.36 3.75
CA GLN A 298 24.88 3.16 5.21
C GLN A 298 24.89 4.47 6.02
N ASP A 299 25.43 5.54 5.45
CA ASP A 299 25.47 6.87 6.04
C ASP A 299 24.14 7.64 5.92
N MET A 300 23.15 7.08 5.21
CA MET A 300 21.78 7.63 5.12
C MET A 300 20.88 7.14 6.26
N GLU A 301 21.41 6.43 7.26
CA GLU A 301 20.65 6.13 8.47
C GLU A 301 20.39 7.41 9.28
N PRO A 302 19.13 7.78 9.51
CA PRO A 302 18.81 8.99 10.26
C PRO A 302 19.20 8.83 11.72
N ALA A 303 19.53 9.95 12.37
CA ALA A 303 19.66 9.98 13.82
C ALA A 303 18.34 9.50 14.49
N PRO A 304 18.39 8.73 15.59
CA PRO A 304 17.19 8.18 16.23
C PRO A 304 16.11 9.23 16.59
N GLU A 305 16.55 10.44 16.90
CA GLU A 305 15.74 11.60 17.27
C GLU A 305 15.30 12.48 16.09
N ALA A 306 15.67 12.13 14.85
CA ALA A 306 15.24 12.90 13.70
C ALA A 306 13.73 12.74 13.48
N ASP A 307 13.04 13.87 13.31
CA ASP A 307 11.62 13.94 12.93
C ASP A 307 11.43 14.27 11.45
N THR A 308 12.50 14.64 10.75
CA THR A 308 12.49 14.90 9.31
C THR A 308 13.82 14.51 8.71
N VAL A 309 13.76 13.80 7.58
CA VAL A 309 14.91 13.21 6.89
C VAL A 309 14.79 13.50 5.41
N ARG A 310 15.90 13.85 4.76
CA ARG A 310 15.98 14.00 3.30
C ARG A 310 16.62 12.75 2.73
N VAL A 311 16.00 12.19 1.70
CA VAL A 311 16.43 10.95 1.04
C VAL A 311 16.57 11.26 -0.46
N SER A 312 17.81 11.32 -0.92
CA SER A 312 18.15 11.60 -2.32
C SER A 312 18.09 10.31 -3.13
N SER A 313 17.37 10.32 -4.25
CA SER A 313 17.41 9.21 -5.20
C SER A 313 18.75 9.10 -5.91
N CYS A 314 19.46 10.22 -6.07
CA CYS A 314 20.80 10.24 -6.65
C CYS A 314 21.89 9.62 -5.75
N GLU A 315 21.71 9.63 -4.43
CA GLU A 315 22.63 8.94 -3.51
C GLU A 315 22.28 7.46 -3.33
N MET A 316 21.08 7.06 -3.75
CA MET A 316 20.64 5.67 -3.78
C MET A 316 21.14 4.94 -5.03
N GLN A 317 21.24 3.62 -4.94
CA GLN A 317 21.48 2.79 -6.13
C GLN A 317 20.15 2.32 -6.72
N VAL A 318 19.57 3.16 -7.56
CA VAL A 318 18.38 2.84 -8.38
C VAL A 318 18.83 2.07 -9.63
N ARG A 319 18.08 1.06 -10.04
CA ARG A 319 18.41 0.22 -11.21
C ARG A 319 17.17 -0.02 -12.05
N ASP A 320 17.37 -0.09 -13.37
CA ASP A 320 16.35 -0.50 -14.34
C ASP A 320 15.08 0.38 -14.35
N GLY A 321 15.27 1.69 -14.14
CA GLY A 321 14.24 2.71 -14.21
C GLY A 321 14.79 4.08 -13.78
N PRO A 322 13.95 5.14 -13.82
CA PRO A 322 14.36 6.51 -13.52
C PRO A 322 14.49 6.77 -12.02
N GLU A 323 15.44 7.60 -11.63
CA GLU A 323 15.50 8.18 -10.28
C GLU A 323 14.34 9.15 -10.05
N LEU A 324 13.77 9.11 -8.85
CA LEU A 324 12.56 9.87 -8.53
C LEU A 324 12.83 11.26 -7.94
N GLY A 325 14.08 11.65 -7.73
CA GLY A 325 14.43 12.92 -7.11
C GLY A 325 14.54 12.85 -5.58
N LEU A 326 14.36 13.99 -4.92
CA LEU A 326 14.64 14.17 -3.51
C LEU A 326 13.37 14.14 -2.67
N PHE A 327 13.29 13.19 -1.74
CA PHE A 327 12.19 13.08 -0.80
C PHE A 327 12.50 13.77 0.51
N THR A 328 11.58 14.57 1.02
CA THR A 328 11.56 14.94 2.44
C THR A 328 10.51 14.10 3.14
N VAL A 329 10.94 13.31 4.11
CA VAL A 329 10.09 12.39 4.87
C VAL A 329 10.02 12.86 6.32
N SER A 330 8.81 13.03 6.85
CA SER A 330 8.60 13.44 8.23
C SER A 330 7.93 12.35 9.05
N ARG A 331 8.31 12.28 10.33
CA ARG A 331 7.67 11.40 11.30
C ARG A 331 6.30 11.96 11.66
N VAL A 332 5.26 11.15 11.49
CA VAL A 332 3.88 11.48 11.86
C VAL A 332 3.48 10.72 13.14
N GLU A 333 2.20 10.79 13.51
CA GLU A 333 1.67 10.09 14.67
C GLU A 333 2.02 8.59 14.65
N GLN A 334 2.14 7.99 15.83
CA GLN A 334 2.46 6.56 15.99
C GLN A 334 3.86 6.15 15.45
N GLY A 335 4.75 7.11 15.20
CA GLY A 335 6.14 6.85 14.78
C GLY A 335 6.27 6.39 13.33
N GLN A 336 5.22 6.61 12.54
CA GLN A 336 5.20 6.32 11.11
C GLN A 336 5.85 7.46 10.31
N TRP A 337 6.21 7.20 9.05
CA TRP A 337 6.89 8.14 8.17
C TRP A 337 6.08 8.42 6.90
N LEU A 338 5.82 9.71 6.64
CA LEU A 338 5.07 10.21 5.50
C LEU A 338 5.96 11.13 4.65
N ILE A 339 5.80 11.09 3.33
CA ILE A 339 6.51 12.00 2.43
C ILE A 339 5.81 13.36 2.44
N THR A 340 6.49 14.37 2.97
CA THR A 340 5.97 15.72 3.24
C THR A 340 6.59 16.79 2.36
N ASP A 341 7.61 16.48 1.58
CA ASP A 341 8.03 17.30 0.44
C ASP A 341 8.71 16.46 -0.63
N HIS A 342 8.78 17.02 -1.84
CA HIS A 342 9.42 16.40 -2.98
C HIS A 342 10.03 17.47 -3.89
N ASP A 343 11.32 17.33 -4.21
CA ASP A 343 12.07 18.22 -5.09
C ASP A 343 12.68 17.45 -6.26
N PRO A 344 12.79 18.04 -7.48
CA PRO A 344 13.49 17.40 -8.57
C PRO A 344 15.00 17.36 -8.29
N GLU A 345 15.67 16.30 -8.75
CA GLU A 345 17.13 16.22 -8.79
C GLU A 345 17.63 16.29 -10.24
N PRO A 346 18.92 16.60 -10.47
CA PRO A 346 19.49 16.58 -11.82
C PRO A 346 19.36 15.19 -12.47
N ASP A 347 18.93 15.16 -13.73
CA ASP A 347 18.92 13.98 -14.58
C ASP A 347 19.91 14.18 -15.75
N PRO A 348 20.99 13.37 -15.85
CA PRO A 348 21.34 12.25 -14.97
C PRO A 348 21.95 12.70 -13.65
N CYS A 349 21.81 11.86 -12.62
CA CYS A 349 22.40 12.09 -11.30
C CYS A 349 23.93 12.29 -11.37
N PRO A 350 24.49 13.25 -10.60
CA PRO A 350 25.92 13.53 -10.62
C PRO A 350 26.71 12.32 -10.10
N GLY A 351 27.50 11.71 -10.99
CA GLY A 351 28.30 10.51 -10.68
C GLY A 351 27.96 9.28 -11.53
N ALA A 352 26.77 9.24 -12.15
CA ALA A 352 26.38 8.16 -13.05
C ALA A 352 27.21 8.11 -14.36
N GLY A 353 27.92 9.19 -14.70
CA GLY A 353 28.64 9.35 -15.98
C GLY A 353 30.14 9.02 -15.99
N SER A 354 30.77 8.63 -14.88
CA SER A 354 32.26 8.56 -14.80
C SER A 354 32.87 7.16 -14.85
N GLY A 355 32.09 6.12 -15.17
CA GLY A 355 32.54 4.72 -15.17
C GLY A 355 32.57 4.01 -16.53
N GLY A 356 32.58 4.75 -17.64
CA GLY A 356 32.60 4.22 -19.01
C GLY A 356 33.97 3.76 -19.50
#